data_AF-A0A6L8HAJ4-F1
#
_entry.id   AF-A0A6L8HAJ4-F1
#
_cell.length_a   1.000
_cell.length_b   1.000
_cell.length_c   1.000
_cell.angle_alpha   90.00
_cell.angle_beta   90.00
_cell.angle_gamma   90.00
#
_symmetry.space_group_name_H-M   'P 1'
#
loop_
_entity.id
_entity.type
_entity.pdbx_description
1 polymer ?
#
loop_
_entity_poly.entity_id
_entity_poly.type
_entity_poly.pdbx_seq_one_letter_code
_entity_poly.pdbx_strand_id
1 'polypeptide(L)'
;MLRFAEEILVLVLDEGRGELAPSLPTRSLDLALAGAVLMDLALEDRIDTDLDRLMLVDSTPLGNDILDPSLAEIAQDGRSRDTGYWLGRIAGRGDEIRRAALARLVERGILRSEAHGLLSLVPAVSRSRRYPAVDGQPVEEARLRIMRILFSEDVPDPRDIAIIALANACGVFRTILSPEERAQVRDRIDLLKNLDLIGRTMSLAIEGIETPDEPPPATRRPREIPVVPGLPLLGNGLAMRKGLVTFLARQYRELGPIFRIRAPGRRFVCIAGPEAANFLTSHGKTVFRSLEPMADFHNQMDSSRSILTMDGIDHVTTRKAQARGYAVRVMRDRSQEV
;
A
#
# COMPACT_ATOMS: atom_id res chain seq x y z
N MET A 1 -18.02 -16.05 -6.52
CA MET A 1 -17.06 -15.08 -7.08
C MET A 1 -16.34 -14.40 -5.93
N LEU A 2 -15.11 -13.94 -6.13
CA LEU A 2 -14.40 -13.15 -5.12
C LEU A 2 -15.02 -11.76 -4.99
N ARG A 3 -14.99 -11.20 -3.77
CA ARG A 3 -15.29 -9.79 -3.49
C ARG A 3 -14.15 -8.90 -4.00
N PHE A 4 -14.42 -7.64 -4.31
CA PHE A 4 -13.41 -6.72 -4.80
C PHE A 4 -12.24 -6.57 -3.82
N ALA A 5 -12.50 -6.58 -2.51
CA ALA A 5 -11.44 -6.50 -1.51
C ALA A 5 -10.51 -7.72 -1.58
N GLU A 6 -11.06 -8.91 -1.81
CA GLU A 6 -10.29 -10.14 -2.01
C GLU A 6 -9.46 -10.05 -3.31
N GLU A 7 -10.06 -9.59 -4.41
CA GLU A 7 -9.36 -9.43 -5.69
C GLU A 7 -8.23 -8.40 -5.65
N ILE A 8 -8.45 -7.25 -4.99
CA ILE A 8 -7.41 -6.23 -4.79
C ILE A 8 -6.23 -6.80 -4.02
N LEU A 9 -6.48 -7.59 -2.96
CA LEU A 9 -5.41 -8.23 -2.19
C LEU A 9 -4.61 -9.23 -3.02
N VAL A 10 -5.27 -10.01 -3.89
CA VAL A 10 -4.54 -10.90 -4.80
C VAL A 10 -3.77 -10.11 -5.87
N LEU A 11 -4.31 -8.99 -6.35
CA LEU A 11 -3.66 -8.14 -7.34
C LEU A 11 -2.35 -7.52 -6.81
N VAL A 12 -2.34 -7.11 -5.54
CA VAL A 12 -1.16 -6.49 -4.87
C VAL A 12 -0.24 -7.49 -4.18
N LEU A 13 -0.53 -8.79 -4.25
CA LEU A 13 0.33 -9.83 -3.69
C LEU A 13 1.62 -9.93 -4.52
N ASP A 14 2.76 -9.73 -3.85
CA ASP A 14 4.06 -10.06 -4.41
C ASP A 14 4.33 -11.55 -4.14
N GLU A 15 4.05 -12.41 -5.12
CA GLU A 15 4.25 -13.86 -4.98
C GLU A 15 5.71 -14.25 -4.70
N GLY A 16 6.68 -13.46 -5.17
CA GLY A 16 8.11 -13.74 -4.97
C GLY A 16 8.57 -13.44 -3.54
N ARG A 17 7.95 -12.46 -2.89
CA ARG A 17 8.29 -12.03 -1.52
C ARG A 17 7.31 -12.56 -0.47
N GLY A 18 6.11 -12.92 -0.89
CA GLY A 18 4.97 -13.26 -0.03
C GLY A 18 4.42 -12.08 0.78
N GLU A 19 4.65 -10.86 0.30
CA GLU A 19 4.23 -9.61 0.96
C GLU A 19 3.08 -8.96 0.18
N LEU A 20 2.18 -8.27 0.87
CA LEU A 20 1.13 -7.48 0.24
C LEU A 20 1.61 -6.05 0.02
N ALA A 21 1.52 -5.60 -1.23
CA ALA A 21 1.68 -4.21 -1.63
C ALA A 21 2.93 -3.53 -1.01
N PRO A 22 4.13 -4.12 -1.06
CA PRO A 22 5.29 -3.61 -0.33
C PRO A 22 5.67 -2.17 -0.72
N SER A 23 5.34 -1.78 -1.95
CA SER A 23 5.60 -0.44 -2.52
C SER A 23 4.38 0.48 -2.53
N LEU A 24 3.22 0.03 -2.04
CA LEU A 24 2.00 0.83 -2.01
C LEU A 24 1.87 1.53 -0.64
N PRO A 25 1.59 2.84 -0.59
CA PRO A 25 1.29 3.51 0.67
C PRO A 25 0.10 2.83 1.37
N THR A 26 0.21 2.62 2.69
CA THR A 26 -0.85 1.97 3.47
C THR A 26 -2.20 2.65 3.29
N ARG A 27 -2.20 3.99 3.26
CA ARG A 27 -3.43 4.77 3.06
C ARG A 27 -4.09 4.50 1.71
N SER A 28 -3.31 4.35 0.64
CA SER A 28 -3.86 4.04 -0.69
C SER A 28 -4.42 2.62 -0.75
N LEU A 29 -3.81 1.67 -0.04
CA LEU A 29 -4.40 0.32 0.13
C LEU A 29 -5.69 0.38 0.95
N ASP A 30 -5.74 1.14 2.05
CA ASP A 30 -6.94 1.30 2.86
C ASP A 30 -8.09 1.94 2.06
N LEU A 31 -7.77 2.93 1.21
CA LEU A 31 -8.72 3.53 0.27
C LEU A 31 -9.18 2.54 -0.80
N ALA A 32 -8.27 1.70 -1.34
CA ALA A 32 -8.64 0.64 -2.28
C ALA A 32 -9.61 -0.36 -1.66
N LEU A 33 -9.34 -0.79 -0.42
CA LEU A 33 -10.20 -1.71 0.32
C LEU A 33 -11.55 -1.08 0.65
N ALA A 34 -11.56 0.20 1.03
CA ALA A 34 -12.80 0.94 1.27
C ALA A 34 -13.65 1.09 0.00
N GLY A 35 -13.03 1.47 -1.13
CA GLY A 35 -13.70 1.56 -2.42
C GLY A 35 -14.24 0.21 -2.87
N ALA A 36 -13.48 -0.86 -2.67
CA ALA A 36 -13.91 -2.23 -2.95
C ALA A 36 -15.17 -2.62 -2.15
N VAL A 37 -15.25 -2.26 -0.86
CA VAL A 37 -16.45 -2.49 -0.04
C VAL A 37 -17.66 -1.74 -0.59
N LEU A 38 -17.51 -0.45 -0.93
CA LEU A 38 -18.60 0.34 -1.50
C LEU A 38 -19.05 -0.21 -2.86
N MET A 39 -18.11 -0.64 -3.72
CA MET A 39 -18.43 -1.25 -5.00
C MET A 39 -19.20 -2.57 -4.85
N ASP A 40 -18.79 -3.46 -3.93
CA ASP A 40 -19.53 -4.70 -3.68
C ASP A 40 -20.92 -4.41 -3.07
N LEU A 41 -21.06 -3.40 -2.20
CA LEU A 41 -22.37 -2.98 -1.68
C LEU A 41 -23.28 -2.43 -2.78
N ALA A 42 -22.74 -1.67 -3.72
CA ALA A 42 -23.49 -1.14 -4.86
C ALA A 42 -23.95 -2.26 -5.81
N LEU A 43 -23.07 -3.24 -6.09
CA LEU A 43 -23.42 -4.40 -6.91
C LEU A 43 -24.42 -5.36 -6.26
N GLU A 44 -24.57 -5.31 -4.93
CA GLU A 44 -25.57 -6.07 -4.17
C GLU A 44 -26.83 -5.22 -3.89
N ASP A 45 -27.02 -4.11 -4.61
CA ASP A 45 -28.17 -3.20 -4.49
C ASP A 45 -28.42 -2.69 -3.05
N ARG A 46 -27.38 -2.65 -2.21
CA ARG A 46 -27.48 -2.13 -0.84
C ARG A 46 -27.35 -0.62 -0.80
N ILE A 47 -26.55 -0.07 -1.70
CA ILE A 47 -26.33 1.36 -1.85
C ILE A 47 -26.41 1.76 -3.32
N ASP A 48 -26.68 3.04 -3.55
CA ASP A 48 -26.49 3.70 -4.83
C ASP A 48 -25.57 4.90 -4.61
N THR A 49 -24.81 5.29 -5.63
CA THR A 49 -23.81 6.34 -5.50
C THR A 49 -23.76 7.22 -6.74
N ASP A 50 -23.72 8.53 -6.49
CA ASP A 50 -23.31 9.53 -7.47
C ASP A 50 -22.13 10.33 -6.90
N LEU A 51 -21.71 11.39 -7.59
CA LEU A 51 -20.57 12.22 -7.17
C LEU A 51 -20.86 13.08 -5.93
N ASP A 52 -22.13 13.40 -5.68
CA ASP A 52 -22.56 14.36 -4.67
C ASP A 52 -23.11 13.66 -3.42
N ARG A 53 -23.60 12.43 -3.54
CA ARG A 53 -24.23 11.66 -2.46
C ARG A 53 -24.11 10.15 -2.65
N LEU A 54 -24.00 9.48 -1.51
CA LEU A 54 -24.23 8.05 -1.38
C LEU A 54 -25.62 7.84 -0.75
N MET A 55 -26.44 7.01 -1.39
CA MET A 55 -27.81 6.68 -0.98
C MET A 55 -27.87 5.25 -0.47
N LEU A 56 -28.51 5.05 0.68
CA LEU A 56 -28.86 3.71 1.16
C LEU A 56 -30.11 3.22 0.41
N VAL A 57 -30.01 2.04 -0.21
CA VAL A 57 -31.10 1.41 -0.96
C VAL A 57 -31.77 0.33 -0.12
N ASP A 58 -30.98 -0.56 0.47
CA ASP A 58 -31.45 -1.64 1.35
C ASP A 58 -30.45 -1.84 2.51
N SER A 59 -30.96 -1.82 3.75
CA SER A 59 -30.16 -2.02 4.96
C SER A 59 -30.05 -3.49 5.39
N THR A 60 -30.63 -4.42 4.64
CA THR A 60 -30.64 -5.85 4.98
C THR A 60 -29.22 -6.42 4.98
N PRO A 61 -28.75 -7.00 6.10
CA PRO A 61 -27.42 -7.61 6.17
C PRO A 61 -27.21 -8.71 5.11
N LEU A 62 -26.01 -8.79 4.56
CA LEU A 62 -25.61 -9.78 3.55
C LEU A 62 -25.06 -11.07 4.17
N GLY A 63 -24.84 -11.10 5.49
CA GLY A 63 -24.11 -12.19 6.14
C GLY A 63 -22.62 -12.18 5.77
N ASN A 64 -22.07 -10.99 5.48
CA ASN A 64 -20.73 -10.79 4.99
C ASN A 64 -19.96 -9.89 5.96
N ASP A 65 -19.00 -10.48 6.67
CA ASP A 65 -18.15 -9.84 7.67
C ASP A 65 -17.30 -8.66 7.15
N ILE A 66 -17.07 -8.58 5.84
CA ILE A 66 -16.37 -7.47 5.19
C ILE A 66 -17.32 -6.29 4.89
N LEU A 67 -18.56 -6.59 4.49
CA LEU A 67 -19.51 -5.59 3.96
C LEU A 67 -20.47 -5.07 5.03
N ASP A 68 -21.03 -5.97 5.84
CA ASP A 68 -22.09 -5.68 6.81
C ASP A 68 -21.70 -4.61 7.84
N PRO A 69 -20.46 -4.55 8.36
CA PRO A 69 -20.07 -3.47 9.27
C PRO A 69 -20.19 -2.07 8.64
N SER A 70 -19.85 -1.93 7.35
CA SER A 70 -19.98 -0.66 6.64
C SER A 70 -21.44 -0.35 6.27
N LEU A 71 -22.21 -1.36 5.87
CA LEU A 71 -23.64 -1.19 5.61
C LEU A 71 -24.40 -0.74 6.86
N ALA A 72 -24.13 -1.37 8.01
CA ALA A 72 -24.74 -1.00 9.29
C ALA A 72 -24.39 0.43 9.70
N GLU A 73 -23.15 0.87 9.46
CA GLU A 73 -22.72 2.24 9.74
C GLU A 73 -23.42 3.26 8.85
N ILE A 74 -23.56 2.97 7.55
CA ILE A 74 -24.30 3.81 6.59
C ILE A 74 -25.77 3.92 7.01
N ALA A 75 -26.39 2.81 7.39
CA ALA A 75 -27.78 2.79 7.85
C ALA A 75 -28.00 3.59 9.14
N GLN A 76 -26.98 3.68 10.01
CA GLN A 76 -27.08 4.37 11.30
C GLN A 76 -26.83 5.89 11.22
N ASP A 77 -25.98 6.40 10.30
CA ASP A 77 -25.69 7.85 10.22
C ASP A 77 -26.96 8.65 9.85
N GLY A 78 -27.81 8.10 8.96
CA GLY A 78 -29.10 8.66 8.59
C GLY A 78 -29.06 10.04 7.92
N ARG A 79 -27.87 10.58 7.65
CA ARG A 79 -27.64 11.87 6.97
C ARG A 79 -27.17 11.63 5.55
N SER A 80 -27.46 12.59 4.67
CA SER A 80 -26.87 12.60 3.33
C SER A 80 -25.39 12.96 3.43
N ARG A 81 -24.52 12.08 2.92
CA ARG A 81 -23.07 12.23 2.84
C ARG A 81 -22.61 11.87 1.45
N ASP A 82 -21.55 12.52 0.99
CA ASP A 82 -20.90 12.15 -0.27
C ASP A 82 -20.09 10.85 -0.14
N THR A 83 -19.70 10.31 -1.29
CA THR A 83 -18.90 9.08 -1.39
C THR A 83 -17.51 9.24 -0.80
N GLY A 84 -16.93 10.44 -0.86
CA GLY A 84 -15.61 10.74 -0.33
C GLY A 84 -15.54 10.61 1.20
N TYR A 85 -16.59 11.07 1.89
CA TYR A 85 -16.77 10.92 3.33
C TYR A 85 -16.76 9.44 3.72
N TRP A 86 -17.56 8.61 3.03
CA TRP A 86 -17.65 7.19 3.33
C TRP A 86 -16.37 6.44 3.02
N LEU A 87 -15.69 6.77 1.92
CA LEU A 87 -14.36 6.24 1.62
C LEU A 87 -13.36 6.55 2.73
N GLY A 88 -13.26 7.81 3.16
CA GLY A 88 -12.36 8.21 4.25
C GLY A 88 -12.70 7.54 5.58
N ARG A 89 -14.00 7.36 5.86
CA ARG A 89 -14.50 6.72 7.08
C ARG A 89 -14.22 5.22 7.10
N ILE A 90 -14.53 4.51 6.01
CA ILE A 90 -14.33 3.07 5.87
C ILE A 90 -12.84 2.73 5.77
N ALA A 91 -12.02 3.57 5.12
CA ALA A 91 -10.57 3.40 5.07
C ALA A 91 -9.94 3.41 6.49
N GLY A 92 -10.56 4.08 7.47
CA GLY A 92 -10.15 3.99 8.87
C GLY A 92 -10.22 2.57 9.46
N ARG A 93 -10.99 1.67 8.84
CA ARG A 93 -11.11 0.24 9.18
C ARG A 93 -10.37 -0.66 8.18
N GLY A 94 -9.44 -0.12 7.39
CA GLY A 94 -8.70 -0.84 6.36
C GLY A 94 -8.01 -2.11 6.86
N ASP A 95 -7.43 -2.11 8.06
CA ASP A 95 -6.82 -3.31 8.66
C ASP A 95 -7.83 -4.43 8.95
N GLU A 96 -9.02 -4.08 9.44
CA GLU A 96 -10.09 -5.04 9.70
C GLU A 96 -10.58 -5.68 8.40
N ILE A 97 -10.85 -4.85 7.39
CA ILE A 97 -11.26 -5.29 6.04
C ILE A 97 -10.20 -6.21 5.45
N ARG A 98 -8.91 -5.82 5.54
CA ARG A 98 -7.78 -6.62 5.07
C ARG A 98 -7.73 -7.98 5.76
N ARG A 99 -7.83 -8.02 7.09
CA ARG A 99 -7.76 -9.28 7.85
C ARG A 99 -8.92 -10.21 7.51
N ALA A 100 -10.13 -9.70 7.39
CA ALA A 100 -11.30 -10.48 7.00
C ALA A 100 -11.16 -11.03 5.56
N ALA A 101 -10.76 -10.19 4.61
CA ALA A 101 -10.53 -10.62 3.22
C ALA A 101 -9.43 -11.70 3.11
N LEU A 102 -8.32 -11.55 3.84
CA LEU A 102 -7.27 -12.58 3.88
C LEU A 102 -7.74 -13.88 4.51
N ALA A 103 -8.52 -13.83 5.60
CA ALA A 103 -9.07 -15.02 6.23
C ALA A 103 -9.95 -15.81 5.25
N ARG A 104 -10.80 -15.12 4.48
CA ARG A 104 -11.67 -15.75 3.47
C ARG A 104 -10.88 -16.31 2.29
N LEU A 105 -9.84 -15.62 1.83
CA LEU A 105 -8.95 -16.12 0.79
C LEU A 105 -8.21 -17.40 1.23
N VAL A 106 -7.85 -17.50 2.52
CA VAL A 106 -7.24 -18.71 3.11
C VAL A 106 -8.27 -19.83 3.25
N GLU A 107 -9.46 -19.52 3.78
CA GLU A 107 -10.56 -20.49 3.91
C GLU A 107 -10.96 -21.11 2.57
N ARG A 108 -10.96 -20.30 1.51
CA ARG A 108 -11.24 -20.74 0.12
C ARG A 108 -10.09 -21.50 -0.54
N GLY A 109 -8.97 -21.69 0.15
CA GLY A 109 -7.80 -22.37 -0.41
C GLY A 109 -7.15 -21.62 -1.58
N ILE A 110 -7.32 -20.30 -1.64
CA ILE A 110 -6.68 -19.45 -2.66
C ILE A 110 -5.30 -19.02 -2.16
N LEU A 111 -5.24 -18.54 -0.92
CA LEU A 111 -4.00 -18.21 -0.23
C LEU A 111 -3.68 -19.23 0.85
N ARG A 112 -2.41 -19.32 1.21
CA ARG A 112 -1.95 -19.95 2.44
C ARG A 112 -1.19 -18.93 3.26
N SER A 113 -1.46 -18.91 4.57
CA SER A 113 -0.60 -18.22 5.50
C SER A 113 0.66 -19.05 5.71
N GLU A 114 1.78 -18.48 5.34
CA GLU A 114 3.10 -19.02 5.62
C GLU A 114 3.55 -18.58 7.01
N ALA A 115 4.65 -19.17 7.48
CA ALA A 115 5.23 -18.76 8.74
C ALA A 115 5.60 -17.26 8.71
N HIS A 116 5.28 -16.57 9.81
CA HIS A 116 5.61 -15.16 10.07
C HIS A 116 4.82 -14.12 9.25
N GLY A 117 3.59 -14.46 8.87
CA GLY A 117 2.64 -13.51 8.26
C GLY A 117 2.85 -13.28 6.76
N LEU A 118 3.72 -14.09 6.14
CA LEU A 118 3.85 -14.14 4.69
C LEU A 118 2.67 -14.89 4.09
N LEU A 119 2.36 -14.55 2.84
CA LEU A 119 1.27 -15.14 2.08
C LEU A 119 1.80 -15.72 0.79
N SER A 120 1.22 -16.81 0.33
CA SER A 120 1.43 -17.27 -1.03
C SER A 120 0.15 -17.85 -1.59
N LEU A 121 0.05 -17.91 -2.91
CA LEU A 121 -1.01 -18.70 -3.53
C LEU A 121 -0.84 -20.17 -3.16
N VAL A 122 -1.96 -20.88 -3.01
CA VAL A 122 -1.94 -22.33 -2.86
C VAL A 122 -1.35 -22.95 -4.13
N PRO A 123 -0.51 -24.00 -4.06
CA PRO A 123 0.18 -24.54 -5.24
C PRO A 123 -0.72 -24.93 -6.41
N ALA A 124 -1.96 -25.37 -6.13
CA ALA A 124 -2.94 -25.66 -7.17
C ALA A 124 -3.38 -24.40 -7.94
N VAL A 125 -3.59 -23.28 -7.24
CA VAL A 125 -3.95 -21.97 -7.82
C VAL A 125 -2.78 -21.37 -8.57
N SER A 126 -1.58 -21.35 -7.96
CA SER A 126 -0.38 -20.78 -8.60
C SER A 126 -0.04 -21.46 -9.94
N ARG A 127 -0.23 -22.79 -10.03
CA ARG A 127 0.04 -23.54 -11.28
C ARG A 127 -1.06 -23.40 -12.33
N SER A 128 -2.33 -23.40 -11.91
CA SER A 128 -3.46 -23.34 -12.84
C SER A 128 -3.83 -21.91 -13.25
N ARG A 129 -3.38 -20.91 -12.47
CA ARG A 129 -3.83 -19.52 -12.52
C ARG A 129 -5.35 -19.40 -12.48
N ARG A 130 -5.98 -20.27 -11.69
CA ARG A 130 -7.44 -20.36 -11.52
C ARG A 130 -7.80 -20.61 -10.06
N TYR A 131 -8.84 -19.92 -9.59
CA TYR A 131 -9.43 -20.13 -8.28
C TYR A 131 -10.40 -21.32 -8.30
N PRO A 132 -10.46 -22.11 -7.22
CA PRO A 132 -11.53 -23.09 -7.04
C PRO A 132 -12.87 -22.35 -6.95
N ALA A 133 -13.82 -22.73 -7.78
CA ALA A 133 -15.19 -22.24 -7.70
C ALA A 133 -16.00 -23.13 -6.74
N VAL A 134 -16.89 -22.52 -5.95
CA VAL A 134 -17.76 -23.25 -5.01
C VAL A 134 -18.80 -24.10 -5.77
N ASP A 135 -19.29 -23.63 -6.92
CA ASP A 135 -20.43 -24.22 -7.66
C ASP A 135 -20.18 -24.49 -9.15
N GLY A 136 -18.93 -24.56 -9.64
CA GLY A 136 -18.74 -24.72 -11.09
C GLY A 136 -17.32 -24.67 -11.62
N GLN A 137 -17.18 -24.11 -12.83
CA GLN A 137 -15.90 -24.06 -13.56
C GLN A 137 -14.89 -23.15 -12.83
N PRO A 138 -13.61 -23.54 -12.76
CA PRO A 138 -12.58 -22.73 -12.12
C PRO A 138 -12.49 -21.34 -12.75
N VAL A 139 -12.56 -20.31 -11.91
CA VAL A 139 -12.52 -18.90 -12.32
C VAL A 139 -11.07 -18.50 -12.53
N GLU A 140 -10.78 -17.75 -13.60
CA GLU A 140 -9.43 -17.23 -13.83
C GLU A 140 -8.96 -16.34 -12.67
N GLU A 141 -7.69 -16.42 -12.33
CA GLU A 141 -7.08 -15.59 -11.30
C GLU A 141 -7.22 -14.10 -11.66
N ALA A 142 -7.65 -13.28 -10.70
CA ALA A 142 -7.92 -11.87 -10.88
C ALA A 142 -6.73 -11.12 -11.50
N ARG A 143 -5.50 -11.35 -11.00
CA ARG A 143 -4.30 -10.71 -11.55
C ARG A 143 -4.09 -11.08 -13.02
N LEU A 144 -4.21 -12.36 -13.39
CA LEU A 144 -4.07 -12.79 -14.78
C LEU A 144 -5.17 -12.18 -15.67
N ARG A 145 -6.41 -12.22 -15.21
CA ARG A 145 -7.59 -11.66 -15.90
C ARG A 145 -7.42 -10.16 -16.18
N ILE A 146 -7.10 -9.38 -15.14
CA ILE A 146 -6.92 -7.93 -15.26
C ILE A 146 -5.73 -7.60 -16.16
N MET A 147 -4.60 -8.31 -16.04
CA MET A 147 -3.48 -8.09 -16.96
C MET A 147 -3.88 -8.39 -18.40
N ARG A 148 -4.58 -9.50 -18.68
CA ARG A 148 -5.06 -9.79 -20.04
C ARG A 148 -5.90 -8.64 -20.61
N ILE A 149 -6.86 -8.14 -19.82
CA ILE A 149 -7.77 -7.06 -20.23
C ILE A 149 -7.03 -5.74 -20.52
N LEU A 150 -6.00 -5.43 -19.74
CA LEU A 150 -5.20 -4.22 -19.95
C LEU A 150 -4.36 -4.27 -21.23
N PHE A 151 -3.93 -5.46 -21.64
CA PHE A 151 -3.09 -5.68 -22.82
C PHE A 151 -3.86 -6.23 -24.04
N SER A 152 -5.19 -6.33 -23.96
CA SER A 152 -6.05 -6.75 -25.05
C SER A 152 -7.10 -5.69 -25.39
N GLU A 153 -7.74 -5.85 -26.55
CA GLU A 153 -8.86 -5.03 -26.99
C GLU A 153 -10.23 -5.64 -26.64
N ASP A 154 -10.25 -6.71 -25.84
CA ASP A 154 -11.49 -7.40 -25.47
C ASP A 154 -12.42 -6.47 -24.70
N VAL A 155 -13.74 -6.56 -24.91
CA VAL A 155 -14.70 -5.77 -24.14
C VAL A 155 -14.82 -6.39 -22.74
N PRO A 156 -14.39 -5.70 -21.67
CA PRO A 156 -14.42 -6.27 -20.32
C PRO A 156 -15.83 -6.22 -19.75
N ASP A 157 -16.10 -7.06 -18.75
CA ASP A 157 -17.35 -6.95 -17.99
C ASP A 157 -17.35 -5.70 -17.08
N PRO A 158 -18.52 -5.20 -16.65
CA PRO A 158 -18.59 -4.01 -15.79
C PRO A 158 -17.81 -4.15 -14.46
N ARG A 159 -17.72 -5.36 -13.90
CA ARG A 159 -16.97 -5.63 -12.66
C ARG A 159 -15.47 -5.46 -12.89
N ASP A 160 -14.97 -5.93 -14.02
CA ASP A 160 -13.58 -5.77 -14.45
C ASP A 160 -13.22 -4.30 -14.69
N ILE A 161 -14.13 -3.55 -15.29
CA ILE A 161 -13.95 -2.10 -15.45
C ILE A 161 -13.86 -1.40 -14.10
N ALA A 162 -14.76 -1.74 -13.16
CA ALA A 162 -14.78 -1.16 -11.82
C ALA A 162 -13.47 -1.43 -11.04
N ILE A 163 -12.97 -2.67 -11.03
CA ILE A 163 -11.71 -2.99 -10.34
C ILE A 163 -10.51 -2.34 -11.01
N ILE A 164 -10.49 -2.21 -12.34
CA ILE A 164 -9.42 -1.50 -13.06
C ILE A 164 -9.43 -0.03 -12.68
N ALA A 165 -10.59 0.62 -12.68
CA ALA A 165 -10.73 2.02 -12.29
C ALA A 165 -10.24 2.25 -10.85
N LEU A 166 -10.68 1.41 -9.91
CA LEU A 166 -10.26 1.45 -8.51
C LEU A 166 -8.75 1.21 -8.33
N ALA A 167 -8.21 0.16 -8.94
CA ALA A 167 -6.79 -0.17 -8.87
C ALA A 167 -5.92 0.96 -9.44
N ASN A 168 -6.38 1.62 -10.52
CA ASN A 168 -5.69 2.78 -11.06
C ASN A 168 -5.73 3.98 -10.11
N ALA A 169 -6.92 4.32 -9.59
CA ALA A 169 -7.11 5.46 -8.69
C ALA A 169 -6.28 5.34 -7.41
N CYS A 170 -6.16 4.13 -6.85
CA CYS A 170 -5.35 3.87 -5.67
C CYS A 170 -3.86 3.62 -5.97
N GLY A 171 -3.40 3.78 -7.21
CA GLY A 171 -1.99 3.61 -7.56
C GLY A 171 -1.48 2.17 -7.59
N VAL A 172 -2.35 1.15 -7.55
CA VAL A 172 -1.95 -0.27 -7.62
C VAL A 172 -1.12 -0.56 -8.87
N PHE A 173 -1.54 -0.04 -10.03
CA PHE A 173 -0.78 -0.24 -11.28
C PHE A 173 0.59 0.44 -11.27
N ARG A 174 0.80 1.50 -10.48
CA ARG A 174 2.14 2.09 -10.28
C ARG A 174 3.11 1.13 -9.58
N THR A 175 2.56 0.18 -8.82
CA THR A 175 3.35 -0.79 -8.05
C THR A 175 3.57 -2.11 -8.79
N ILE A 176 2.60 -2.58 -9.58
CA ILE A 176 2.67 -3.90 -10.21
C ILE A 176 3.13 -3.88 -11.67
N LEU A 177 3.12 -2.71 -12.32
CA LEU A 177 3.57 -2.52 -13.70
C LEU A 177 4.85 -1.67 -13.74
N SER A 178 5.74 -2.00 -14.66
CA SER A 178 6.90 -1.16 -15.03
C SER A 178 6.47 0.18 -15.65
N PRO A 179 7.34 1.21 -15.66
CA PRO A 179 7.06 2.47 -16.34
C PRO A 179 6.65 2.29 -17.81
N GLU A 180 7.29 1.38 -18.53
CA GLU A 180 7.04 1.08 -19.93
C GLU A 180 5.66 0.43 -20.13
N GLU A 181 5.33 -0.59 -19.33
CA GLU A 181 4.01 -1.24 -19.35
C GLU A 181 2.89 -0.25 -19.03
N ARG A 182 3.09 0.63 -18.05
CA ARG A 182 2.11 1.68 -17.72
C ARG A 182 1.90 2.64 -18.87
N ALA A 183 2.97 3.01 -19.58
CA ALA A 183 2.86 3.90 -20.73
C ALA A 183 2.06 3.24 -21.87
N GLN A 184 2.19 1.93 -22.03
CA GLN A 184 1.46 1.13 -23.02
C GLN A 184 -0.03 1.00 -22.70
N VAL A 185 -0.39 0.75 -21.43
CA VAL A 185 -1.80 0.51 -21.04
C VAL A 185 -2.56 1.77 -20.63
N ARG A 186 -1.91 2.94 -20.57
CA ARG A 186 -2.52 4.20 -20.12
C ARG A 186 -3.80 4.53 -20.87
N ASP A 187 -3.74 4.58 -22.20
CA ASP A 187 -4.89 4.99 -23.02
C ASP A 187 -6.04 3.98 -22.89
N ARG A 188 -5.70 2.70 -22.68
CA ARG A 188 -6.66 1.64 -22.40
C ARG A 188 -7.34 1.83 -21.04
N ILE A 189 -6.58 2.12 -19.99
CA ILE A 189 -7.14 2.43 -18.65
C ILE A 189 -8.06 3.65 -18.73
N ASP A 190 -7.63 4.71 -19.41
CA ASP A 190 -8.42 5.94 -19.55
C ASP A 190 -9.73 5.69 -20.30
N LEU A 191 -9.71 4.86 -21.34
CA LEU A 191 -10.92 4.42 -22.03
C LEU A 191 -11.86 3.67 -21.06
N LEU A 192 -11.34 2.67 -20.35
CA LEU A 192 -12.14 1.83 -19.46
C LEU A 192 -12.76 2.63 -18.30
N LYS A 193 -12.01 3.57 -17.70
CA LYS A 193 -12.52 4.46 -16.63
C LYS A 193 -13.79 5.22 -17.03
N ASN A 194 -14.00 5.47 -18.32
CA ASN A 194 -15.16 6.22 -18.82
C ASN A 194 -16.39 5.34 -19.08
N LEU A 195 -16.27 4.01 -18.98
CA LEU A 195 -17.34 3.06 -19.30
C LEU A 195 -18.19 2.64 -18.09
N ASP A 196 -17.75 2.91 -16.86
CA ASP A 196 -18.45 2.52 -15.64
C ASP A 196 -18.69 3.70 -14.70
N LEU A 197 -19.95 3.92 -14.32
CA LEU A 197 -20.35 5.01 -13.44
C LEU A 197 -19.87 4.80 -12.00
N ILE A 198 -19.90 3.56 -11.51
CA ILE A 198 -19.50 3.23 -10.13
C ILE A 198 -17.98 3.43 -9.99
N GLY A 199 -17.20 2.83 -10.90
CA GLY A 199 -15.75 2.94 -10.98
C GLY A 199 -15.28 4.38 -11.16
N ARG A 200 -15.95 5.16 -12.01
CA ARG A 200 -15.67 6.59 -12.19
C ARG A 200 -15.92 7.39 -10.93
N THR A 201 -17.07 7.19 -10.28
CA THR A 201 -17.44 7.89 -9.03
C THR A 201 -16.43 7.60 -7.94
N MET A 202 -16.05 6.34 -7.75
CA MET A 202 -15.03 5.94 -6.77
C MET A 202 -13.66 6.55 -7.11
N SER A 203 -13.26 6.50 -8.38
CA SER A 203 -11.97 7.07 -8.82
C SER A 203 -11.89 8.56 -8.51
N LEU A 204 -12.93 9.33 -8.86
CA LEU A 204 -12.97 10.76 -8.62
C LEU A 204 -13.01 11.11 -7.13
N ALA A 205 -13.75 10.33 -6.33
CA ALA A 205 -13.78 10.53 -4.88
C ALA A 205 -12.42 10.22 -4.23
N ILE A 206 -11.71 9.18 -4.68
CA ILE A 206 -10.35 8.85 -4.23
C ILE A 206 -9.37 9.95 -4.64
N GLU A 207 -9.40 10.39 -5.90
CA GLU A 207 -8.59 11.50 -6.42
C GLU A 207 -8.87 12.83 -5.67
N GLY A 208 -10.06 13.00 -5.08
CA GLY A 208 -10.39 14.14 -4.22
C GLY A 208 -9.94 14.01 -2.76
N ILE A 209 -9.79 12.78 -2.26
CA ILE A 209 -9.29 12.50 -0.89
C ILE A 209 -7.77 12.46 -0.86
N GLU A 210 -7.16 11.81 -1.85
CA GLU A 210 -5.73 11.92 -2.10
C GLU A 210 -5.50 13.36 -2.56
N THR A 211 -5.11 14.23 -1.63
CA THR A 211 -4.58 15.55 -1.99
C THR A 211 -3.63 15.35 -3.16
N PRO A 212 -3.80 16.07 -4.29
CA PRO A 212 -2.92 15.92 -5.42
C PRO A 212 -1.50 15.97 -4.88
N ASP A 213 -0.70 14.95 -5.20
CA ASP A 213 0.73 14.94 -4.92
C ASP A 213 1.22 16.33 -5.31
N GLU A 214 1.59 17.15 -4.31
CA GLU A 214 2.05 18.51 -4.56
C GLU A 214 3.18 18.33 -5.58
N PRO A 215 3.06 18.92 -6.79
CA PRO A 215 3.87 18.52 -7.91
C PRO A 215 5.32 18.53 -7.45
N PRO A 216 6.08 17.44 -7.65
CA PRO A 216 7.40 17.30 -7.07
C PRO A 216 8.18 18.57 -7.41
N PRO A 217 8.87 19.17 -6.42
CA PRO A 217 9.53 20.47 -6.62
C PRO A 217 10.35 20.38 -7.90
N ALA A 218 10.15 21.35 -8.79
CA ALA A 218 10.69 21.34 -10.15
C ALA A 218 12.12 20.79 -10.13
N THR A 219 12.34 19.64 -10.79
CA THR A 219 13.60 18.91 -10.77
C THR A 219 14.64 19.65 -11.60
N ARG A 220 15.10 20.79 -11.09
CA ARG A 220 16.37 21.36 -11.50
C ARG A 220 17.40 20.34 -11.07
N ARG A 221 17.90 19.50 -11.97
CA ARG A 221 19.06 18.63 -11.72
C ARG A 221 20.24 19.56 -11.43
N PRO A 222 20.55 19.87 -10.17
CA PRO A 222 21.63 20.80 -9.91
C PRO A 222 22.93 20.01 -10.19
N ARG A 223 23.92 20.67 -10.81
CA ARG A 223 25.23 20.03 -11.08
C ARG A 223 25.90 19.54 -9.79
N GLU A 224 25.51 20.10 -8.64
CA GLU A 224 26.00 19.73 -7.32
C GLU A 224 24.84 19.61 -6.32
N ILE A 225 24.97 18.70 -5.35
CA ILE A 225 23.97 18.53 -4.29
C ILE A 225 23.91 19.81 -3.42
N PRO A 226 22.75 20.47 -3.31
CA PRO A 226 22.61 21.71 -2.56
C PRO A 226 22.93 21.52 -1.07
N VAL A 227 23.53 22.53 -0.45
CA VAL A 227 23.92 22.52 0.97
C VAL A 227 22.99 23.43 1.76
N VAL A 228 22.38 22.91 2.83
CA VAL A 228 21.51 23.69 3.71
C VAL A 228 22.35 24.72 4.48
N PRO A 229 22.00 26.02 4.44
CA PRO A 229 22.65 27.05 5.26
C PRO A 229 22.59 26.69 6.76
N GLY A 230 23.70 26.88 7.48
CA GLY A 230 23.82 26.51 8.89
C GLY A 230 24.76 27.43 9.66
N LEU A 231 24.70 27.36 10.99
CA LEU A 231 25.53 28.16 11.88
C LEU A 231 27.03 27.77 11.78
N PRO A 232 27.96 28.71 12.01
CA PRO A 232 29.38 28.37 12.14
C PRO A 232 29.57 27.31 13.22
N LEU A 233 30.43 26.30 12.95
CA LEU A 233 30.78 25.17 13.83
C LEU A 233 29.64 24.18 14.19
N LEU A 234 28.43 24.67 14.43
CA LEU A 234 27.25 23.87 14.82
C LEU A 234 26.44 23.35 13.63
N GLY A 235 26.60 23.94 12.44
CA GLY A 235 25.85 23.57 11.25
C GLY A 235 24.35 23.74 11.45
N ASN A 236 23.59 22.69 11.12
CA ASN A 236 22.14 22.61 11.24
C ASN A 236 21.67 22.02 12.59
N GLY A 237 22.59 21.72 13.51
CA GLY A 237 22.28 21.04 14.79
C GLY A 237 21.18 21.72 15.61
N LEU A 238 21.21 23.05 15.68
CA LEU A 238 20.22 23.83 16.43
C LEU A 238 18.82 23.81 15.78
N ALA A 239 18.76 23.79 14.44
CA ALA A 239 17.51 23.72 13.68
C ALA A 239 16.86 22.34 13.83
N MET A 240 17.67 21.27 13.83
CA MET A 240 17.20 19.90 14.05
C MET A 240 16.67 19.67 15.47
N ARG A 241 17.21 20.37 16.49
CA ARG A 241 16.73 20.28 17.89
C ARG A 241 15.26 20.65 18.04
N LYS A 242 14.75 21.54 17.18
CA LYS A 242 13.33 21.96 17.18
C LYS A 242 12.39 20.93 16.52
N GLY A 243 12.93 19.86 15.95
CA GLY A 243 12.18 18.79 15.29
C GLY A 243 12.87 18.36 13.99
N LEU A 244 13.49 17.18 14.00
CA LEU A 244 14.24 16.66 12.85
C LEU A 244 13.33 16.45 11.63
N VAL A 245 12.15 15.86 11.82
CA VAL A 245 11.21 15.55 10.72
C VAL A 245 10.73 16.84 10.05
N THR A 246 10.32 17.84 10.84
CA THR A 246 9.87 19.14 10.33
C THR A 246 10.99 19.87 9.58
N PHE A 247 12.21 19.81 10.10
CA PHE A 247 13.38 20.38 9.42
C PHE A 247 13.65 19.70 8.06
N LEU A 248 13.70 18.37 8.03
CA LEU A 248 13.94 17.62 6.78
C LEU A 248 12.82 17.84 5.77
N ALA A 249 11.55 17.86 6.21
CA ALA A 249 10.41 18.14 5.36
C ALA A 249 10.47 19.56 4.76
N ARG A 250 10.92 20.55 5.53
CA ARG A 250 11.14 21.92 5.03
C ARG A 250 12.25 21.95 3.98
N GLN A 251 13.39 21.32 4.26
CA GLN A 251 14.52 21.31 3.33
C GLN A 251 14.19 20.55 2.04
N TYR A 252 13.39 19.48 2.12
CA TYR A 252 12.86 18.78 0.95
C TYR A 252 12.08 19.73 0.03
N ARG A 253 11.17 20.54 0.59
CA ARG A 253 10.39 21.51 -0.21
C ARG A 253 11.25 22.61 -0.82
N GLU A 254 12.23 23.11 -0.07
CA GLU A 254 13.07 24.24 -0.50
C GLU A 254 14.19 23.82 -1.47
N LEU A 255 14.79 22.65 -1.29
CA LEU A 255 16.01 22.22 -1.98
C LEU A 255 15.81 20.98 -2.86
N GLY A 256 14.67 20.31 -2.77
CA GLY A 256 14.35 19.09 -3.49
C GLY A 256 14.74 17.79 -2.75
N PRO A 257 14.65 16.63 -3.43
CA PRO A 257 14.75 15.30 -2.82
C PRO A 257 16.14 14.96 -2.26
N ILE A 258 17.20 15.66 -2.68
CA ILE A 258 18.58 15.37 -2.28
C ILE A 258 19.27 16.65 -1.86
N PHE A 259 19.72 16.74 -0.61
CA PHE A 259 20.44 17.91 -0.08
C PHE A 259 21.48 17.49 0.98
N ARG A 260 22.42 18.38 1.29
CA ARG A 260 23.45 18.15 2.32
C ARG A 260 23.16 18.96 3.58
N ILE A 261 23.32 18.31 4.74
CA ILE A 261 23.27 18.96 6.05
C ILE A 261 24.60 18.79 6.79
N ARG A 262 24.84 19.67 7.76
CA ARG A 262 26.01 19.67 8.63
C ARG A 262 25.55 19.53 10.07
N ALA A 263 26.22 18.69 10.84
CA ALA A 263 26.13 18.66 12.30
C ALA A 263 27.56 18.81 12.85
N PRO A 264 27.75 19.07 14.15
CA PRO A 264 29.09 19.17 14.74
C PRO A 264 29.97 17.99 14.32
N GLY A 265 31.06 18.30 13.59
CA GLY A 265 32.02 17.31 13.09
C GLY A 265 31.55 16.38 11.96
N ARG A 266 30.31 16.48 11.46
CA ARG A 266 29.75 15.53 10.48
C ARG A 266 29.01 16.22 9.33
N ARG A 267 29.10 15.63 8.15
CA ARG A 267 28.37 16.03 6.93
C ARG A 267 27.51 14.86 6.49
N PHE A 268 26.24 15.12 6.20
CA PHE A 268 25.30 14.11 5.74
C PHE A 268 24.74 14.50 4.38
N VAL A 269 24.51 13.50 3.53
CA VAL A 269 23.64 13.62 2.36
C VAL A 269 22.29 13.06 2.77
N CYS A 270 21.26 13.89 2.70
CA CYS A 270 19.88 13.52 2.96
C CYS A 270 19.20 13.19 1.63
N ILE A 271 18.53 12.05 1.60
CA ILE A 271 17.59 11.67 0.54
C ILE A 271 16.22 11.64 1.23
N ALA A 272 15.30 12.51 0.82
CA ALA A 272 14.04 12.75 1.50
C ALA A 272 12.88 12.89 0.50
N GLY A 273 11.66 12.65 0.98
CA GLY A 273 10.43 12.74 0.18
C GLY A 273 9.89 11.38 -0.28
N PRO A 274 8.71 11.37 -0.94
CA PRO A 274 8.09 10.18 -1.49
C PRO A 274 8.99 9.43 -2.46
N GLU A 275 9.81 10.14 -3.24
CA GLU A 275 10.76 9.55 -4.19
C GLU A 275 11.85 8.75 -3.46
N ALA A 276 12.32 9.26 -2.32
CA ALA A 276 13.29 8.58 -1.48
C ALA A 276 12.72 7.30 -0.89
N ALA A 277 11.46 7.35 -0.43
CA ALA A 277 10.75 6.19 0.10
C ALA A 277 10.54 5.12 -0.99
N ASN A 278 10.06 5.53 -2.16
CA ASN A 278 9.88 4.64 -3.31
C ASN A 278 11.22 4.03 -3.76
N PHE A 279 12.30 4.82 -3.80
CA PHE A 279 13.63 4.33 -4.13
C PHE A 279 14.14 3.32 -3.09
N LEU A 280 13.99 3.59 -1.80
CA LEU A 280 14.39 2.69 -0.73
C LEU A 280 13.62 1.37 -0.78
N THR A 281 12.32 1.41 -1.07
CA THR A 281 11.50 0.20 -1.15
C THR A 281 11.83 -0.64 -2.38
N SER A 282 12.00 -0.01 -3.54
CA SER A 282 12.23 -0.70 -4.82
C SER A 282 13.68 -1.14 -5.02
N HIS A 283 14.66 -0.33 -4.58
CA HIS A 283 16.08 -0.53 -4.87
C HIS A 283 16.97 -0.54 -3.61
N GLY A 284 16.42 -0.27 -2.42
CA GLY A 284 17.25 -0.07 -1.23
C GLY A 284 18.10 -1.28 -0.87
N LYS A 285 17.61 -2.51 -1.13
CA LYS A 285 18.33 -3.76 -0.84
C LYS A 285 19.57 -3.99 -1.72
N THR A 286 19.68 -3.32 -2.88
CA THR A 286 20.82 -3.46 -3.79
C THR A 286 21.80 -2.30 -3.70
N VAL A 287 21.31 -1.12 -3.31
CA VAL A 287 22.10 0.14 -3.30
C VAL A 287 22.56 0.55 -1.91
N PHE A 288 21.84 0.17 -0.85
CA PHE A 288 22.23 0.48 0.54
C PHE A 288 22.72 -0.75 1.28
N ARG A 289 23.62 -0.51 2.22
CA ARG A 289 24.14 -1.51 3.17
C ARG A 289 24.09 -0.95 4.58
N SER A 290 23.72 -1.81 5.52
CA SER A 290 23.55 -1.47 6.93
C SER A 290 24.78 -1.81 7.75
N LEU A 291 25.72 -2.59 7.20
CA LEU A 291 26.93 -3.05 7.88
C LEU A 291 27.91 -1.91 8.18
N GLU A 292 28.34 -1.17 7.17
CA GLU A 292 29.44 -0.21 7.30
C GLU A 292 29.16 0.90 8.34
N PRO A 293 27.94 1.48 8.46
CA PRO A 293 27.65 2.49 9.48
C PRO A 293 27.64 1.98 10.93
N MET A 294 27.51 0.67 11.14
CA MET A 294 27.31 0.04 12.45
C MET A 294 28.42 -0.97 12.82
N ALA A 295 29.39 -1.18 11.95
CA ALA A 295 30.48 -2.14 12.13
C ALA A 295 31.30 -1.88 13.41
N ASP A 296 31.62 -0.62 13.72
CA ASP A 296 32.36 -0.26 14.94
C ASP A 296 31.61 -0.64 16.22
N PHE A 297 30.29 -0.44 16.24
CA PHE A 297 29.44 -0.85 17.35
C PHE A 297 29.44 -2.38 17.50
N HIS A 298 29.43 -3.13 16.39
CA HIS A 298 29.44 -4.60 16.43
C HIS A 298 30.77 -5.17 16.89
N ASN A 299 31.88 -4.57 16.45
CA ASN A 299 33.22 -4.93 16.90
C ASN A 299 33.40 -4.71 18.40
N GLN A 300 32.85 -3.62 18.95
CA GLN A 300 32.89 -3.35 20.40
C GLN A 300 32.05 -4.34 21.22
N MET A 301 30.98 -4.88 20.63
CA MET A 301 30.09 -5.84 21.27
C MET A 301 30.54 -7.30 21.08
N ASP A 302 31.73 -7.52 20.50
CA ASP A 302 32.27 -8.84 20.13
C ASP A 302 31.24 -9.70 19.36
N SER A 303 30.44 -9.04 18.51
CA SER A 303 29.35 -9.65 17.77
C SER A 303 29.73 -9.75 16.30
N SER A 304 29.81 -10.98 15.78
CA SER A 304 30.09 -11.23 14.37
C SER A 304 28.89 -10.99 13.46
N ARG A 305 27.67 -11.00 14.02
CA ARG A 305 26.39 -10.81 13.31
C ARG A 305 25.35 -10.22 14.26
N SER A 306 24.71 -9.12 13.85
CA SER A 306 23.50 -8.63 14.53
C SER A 306 22.48 -8.12 13.53
N ILE A 307 21.21 -8.21 13.91
CA ILE A 307 20.07 -7.82 13.09
C ILE A 307 20.17 -6.38 12.55
N LEU A 308 20.90 -5.50 13.22
CA LEU A 308 21.07 -4.10 12.80
C LEU A 308 22.07 -3.91 11.64
N THR A 309 22.96 -4.88 11.37
CA THR A 309 23.94 -4.81 10.27
C THR A 309 23.72 -5.84 9.18
N MET A 310 22.78 -6.75 9.38
CA MET A 310 22.42 -7.72 8.38
C MET A 310 21.58 -7.03 7.29
N ASP A 311 21.82 -7.41 6.04
CA ASP A 311 21.04 -7.00 4.88
C ASP A 311 20.46 -8.22 4.16
N GLY A 312 19.48 -7.98 3.27
CA GLY A 312 18.95 -9.02 2.39
C GLY A 312 18.33 -10.21 3.13
N ILE A 313 18.61 -11.43 2.64
CA ILE A 313 18.00 -12.67 3.17
C ILE A 313 18.41 -12.96 4.61
N ASP A 314 19.63 -12.58 4.99
CA ASP A 314 20.19 -12.80 6.33
C ASP A 314 19.48 -11.94 7.38
N HIS A 315 19.14 -10.68 7.04
CA HIS A 315 18.33 -9.80 7.89
C HIS A 315 16.92 -10.37 8.08
N VAL A 316 16.28 -10.77 6.98
CA VAL A 316 14.91 -11.33 7.00
C VAL A 316 14.89 -12.58 7.86
N THR A 317 15.85 -13.50 7.66
CA THR A 317 15.93 -14.76 8.39
C THR A 317 16.18 -14.54 9.89
N THR A 318 17.08 -13.63 10.24
CA THR A 318 17.42 -13.35 11.64
C THR A 318 16.30 -12.63 12.38
N ARG A 319 15.67 -11.62 11.74
CA ARG A 319 14.46 -10.96 12.26
C ARG A 319 13.33 -11.94 12.50
N LYS A 320 13.15 -12.85 11.55
CA LYS A 320 12.16 -13.91 11.59
C LYS A 320 12.39 -14.89 12.76
N ALA A 321 13.64 -15.29 13.01
CA ALA A 321 14.00 -16.14 14.14
C ALA A 321 13.81 -15.45 15.50
N GLN A 322 14.12 -14.14 15.58
CA GLN A 322 14.05 -13.38 16.83
C GLN A 322 12.64 -12.88 17.17
N ALA A 323 11.73 -12.78 16.20
CA ALA A 323 10.41 -12.17 16.36
C ALA A 323 9.60 -12.67 17.57
N ARG A 324 9.67 -13.97 17.91
CA ARG A 324 8.97 -14.53 19.08
C ARG A 324 9.45 -13.94 20.41
N GLY A 325 10.76 -13.72 20.55
CA GLY A 325 11.35 -13.12 21.75
C GLY A 325 11.04 -11.63 21.89
N TYR A 326 10.68 -10.96 20.79
CA TYR A 326 10.34 -9.53 20.75
C TYR A 326 8.83 -9.27 20.59
N ALA A 327 7.98 -10.29 20.73
CA ALA A 327 6.54 -10.11 20.67
C ALA A 327 6.06 -9.15 21.77
N VAL A 328 5.09 -8.28 21.46
CA VAL A 328 4.57 -7.26 22.39
C VAL A 328 4.18 -7.85 23.74
N ARG A 329 3.58 -9.04 23.75
CA ARG A 329 3.23 -9.77 24.97
C ARG A 329 4.47 -10.12 25.81
N VAL A 330 5.49 -10.70 25.19
CA VAL A 330 6.75 -11.08 25.87
C VAL A 330 7.49 -9.85 26.42
N MET A 331 7.48 -8.74 25.68
CA MET A 331 8.08 -7.48 26.11
C MET A 331 7.30 -6.83 27.25
N ARG A 332 5.96 -6.93 27.23
CA ARG A 332 5.11 -6.43 28.31
C ARG A 332 5.35 -7.21 29.60
N ASP A 333 5.43 -8.53 29.52
CA ASP A 333 5.70 -9.39 30.68
C ASP A 333 7.08 -9.07 31.28
N ARG A 334 8.11 -8.89 30.44
CA ARG A 334 9.46 -8.49 30.87
C ARG A 334 9.57 -7.06 31.40
N SER A 335 8.76 -6.14 30.90
CA SER A 335 8.75 -4.75 31.39
C SER A 335 8.20 -4.61 32.80
N GLN A 336 7.56 -5.65 33.33
CA GLN A 336 7.08 -5.72 34.72
C GLN A 336 8.10 -6.35 35.68
N GLU A 337 9.20 -6.92 35.15
CA GLU A 337 10.28 -7.54 35.94
C GLU A 337 11.43 -6.56 36.26
N VAL A 338 11.43 -5.35 35.70
CA VAL A 338 12.45 -4.30 35.85
C VAL A 338 11.83 -3.04 36.47
#